data_AF-A0A231VLI2-F1
#
_entry.id   AF-A0A231VLI2-F1
#
_cell.length_a   1.000
_cell.length_b   1.000
_cell.length_c   1.000
_cell.angle_alpha   90.00
_cell.angle_beta   90.00
_cell.angle_gamma   90.00
#
_symmetry.space_group_name_H-M   'P 1'
#
loop_
_entity.id
_entity.type
_entity.pdbx_description
1 polymer ?
#
loop_
_entity_poly.entity_id
_entity_poly.type
_entity_poly.pdbx_seq_one_letter_code
_entity_poly.pdbx_strand_id
1 'polypeptide(L)'
;MTFQSILFINVDDLLNKEVQNEPDFFRDLNIDQIVEAITFGRNEYNLKPFFYNFLNDIDTIKYRQEIMKDLENKKLFECIKSFSEKFQLMRQHLKQIDKLYYKYQKERWFLNAVLIYCDAVACLANDLTQINLKSTGFIAFREYILDYVKSETFISLNNATKKLNEDLSSVKYSILIRGNSIKVGKYESEINYSDIVEETFKKFKEGETKDYRKKFSDYADMNHVEAKILDIVAQLYKEIFIELDDYCAKNSSYVDEKIGTFEREIQFYMSYLEFISKFKEIGLEFCYPHFVRESKEVFDYECFDLALANKLISNKSTIVTNDFYLRGKERIFVVSGPNQGGKTTFARTFGQVHYLASIGCPVPGYKAQLFLFDNIFTHFEREENVNELHGKLEDELIRIYDILSKVTSDSIVILNEIFTSTTLKDAIFLSKKIMDRIIELDLLCVWVTFIDELSTYSEKTVSVVSTVVPDNPSQRTYKVVRKPADGLSYAITIAEKYKLTYEHIKERVKR
;
A
#
# COMPACT_ATOMS: atom_id res chain seq x y z
N MET A 1 20.98 -12.29 -15.23
CA MET A 1 20.53 -10.92 -15.58
C MET A 1 20.90 -10.03 -14.41
N THR A 2 21.45 -8.84 -14.65
CA THR A 2 21.78 -7.89 -13.57
C THR A 2 20.49 -7.36 -12.96
N PHE A 3 20.34 -7.45 -11.63
CA PHE A 3 19.19 -6.89 -10.91
C PHE A 3 19.06 -5.38 -11.16
N GLN A 4 17.84 -4.92 -11.41
CA GLN A 4 17.53 -3.50 -11.63
C GLN A 4 16.42 -3.01 -10.69
N SER A 5 15.29 -3.73 -10.64
CA SER A 5 14.12 -3.35 -9.84
C SER A 5 13.39 -4.60 -9.38
N ILE A 6 12.77 -4.52 -8.20
CA ILE A 6 11.86 -5.56 -7.72
C ILE A 6 10.43 -5.31 -8.23
N LEU A 7 10.10 -4.11 -8.75
CA LEU A 7 8.78 -3.83 -9.35
C LEU A 7 8.72 -4.06 -10.87
N PHE A 8 9.85 -3.95 -11.56
CA PHE A 8 9.92 -3.92 -13.03
C PHE A 8 10.99 -4.87 -13.58
N ILE A 9 10.68 -5.53 -14.70
CA ILE A 9 11.61 -6.44 -15.39
C ILE A 9 12.64 -5.64 -16.19
N ASN A 10 12.20 -4.60 -16.92
CA ASN A 10 13.04 -3.85 -17.85
C ASN A 10 13.29 -2.41 -17.38
N VAL A 11 14.40 -1.85 -17.85
CA VAL A 11 14.79 -0.45 -17.58
C VAL A 11 13.85 0.55 -18.27
N ASP A 12 13.25 0.18 -19.40
CA ASP A 12 12.29 1.04 -20.09
C ASP A 12 11.00 1.23 -19.28
N ASP A 13 10.61 0.23 -18.48
CA ASP A 13 9.47 0.32 -17.56
C ASP A 13 9.77 1.22 -16.35
N LEU A 14 11.04 1.29 -15.94
CA LEU A 14 11.53 2.26 -14.94
C LEU A 14 11.52 3.70 -15.48
N LEU A 15 11.72 3.88 -16.79
CA LEU A 15 11.71 5.19 -17.46
C LEU A 15 10.29 5.71 -17.78
N ASN A 16 9.29 4.82 -17.81
CA ASN A 16 7.88 5.19 -17.81
C ASN A 16 7.54 5.83 -16.46
N LYS A 17 7.66 7.17 -16.43
CA LYS A 17 7.48 8.07 -15.29
C LYS A 17 6.43 7.57 -14.30
N GLU A 18 6.83 7.46 -13.03
CA GLU A 18 5.89 7.39 -11.90
C GLU A 18 4.73 8.36 -12.14
N VAL A 19 3.53 7.81 -12.33
CA VAL A 19 2.34 8.61 -12.55
C VAL A 19 2.10 9.38 -11.26
N GLN A 20 2.29 10.70 -11.33
CA GLN A 20 2.13 11.58 -10.16
C GLN A 20 0.66 11.82 -9.81
N ASN A 21 -0.23 11.71 -10.80
CA ASN A 21 -1.63 12.04 -10.66
C ASN A 21 -2.48 10.80 -10.46
N GLU A 22 -3.40 10.87 -9.51
CA GLU A 22 -4.42 9.85 -9.29
C GLU A 22 -5.32 9.70 -10.53
N PRO A 23 -5.58 8.47 -11.03
CA PRO A 23 -6.50 8.24 -12.14
C PRO A 23 -7.94 8.63 -11.81
N ASP A 24 -8.65 9.25 -12.77
CA ASP A 24 -9.98 9.84 -12.55
C ASP A 24 -11.02 8.85 -11.98
N PHE A 25 -10.94 7.58 -12.38
CA PHE A 25 -11.87 6.53 -11.95
C PHE A 25 -11.66 6.07 -10.49
N PHE A 26 -10.58 6.46 -9.82
CA PHE A 26 -10.25 5.98 -8.48
C PHE A 26 -11.35 6.28 -7.47
N ARG A 27 -11.85 7.51 -7.46
CA ARG A 27 -12.88 7.96 -6.53
C ARG A 27 -14.21 7.25 -6.77
N ASP A 28 -14.58 7.05 -8.02
CA ASP A 28 -15.80 6.35 -8.41
C ASP A 28 -15.77 4.89 -7.90
N LEU A 29 -14.61 4.25 -8.02
CA LEU A 29 -14.36 2.85 -7.64
C LEU A 29 -13.90 2.66 -6.18
N ASN A 30 -13.74 3.75 -5.41
CA ASN A 30 -13.14 3.76 -4.07
C ASN A 30 -11.71 3.14 -4.00
N ILE A 31 -10.94 3.19 -5.09
CA ILE A 31 -9.55 2.69 -5.11
C ILE A 31 -8.63 3.65 -4.35
N ASP A 32 -8.93 4.95 -4.36
CA ASP A 32 -8.29 5.97 -3.52
C ASP A 32 -8.27 5.56 -2.03
N GLN A 33 -9.41 5.10 -1.51
CA GLN A 33 -9.55 4.64 -0.12
C GLN A 33 -8.76 3.36 0.16
N ILE A 34 -8.65 2.47 -0.83
CA ILE A 34 -7.83 1.24 -0.73
C ILE A 34 -6.35 1.64 -0.63
N VAL A 35 -5.88 2.49 -1.56
CA VAL A 35 -4.48 2.94 -1.60
C VAL A 35 -4.11 3.74 -0.34
N GLU A 36 -5.00 4.61 0.14
CA GLU A 36 -4.80 5.33 1.39
C GLU A 36 -4.66 4.37 2.58
N ALA A 37 -5.51 3.36 2.67
CA ALA A 37 -5.45 2.38 3.74
C ALA A 37 -4.21 1.47 3.67
N ILE A 38 -3.72 1.14 2.46
CA ILE A 38 -2.47 0.37 2.26
C ILE A 38 -1.25 1.20 2.67
N THR A 39 -1.22 2.47 2.27
CA THR A 39 -0.04 3.34 2.45
C THR A 39 0.00 4.05 3.81
N PHE A 40 -1.02 3.85 4.65
CA PHE A 40 -1.11 4.44 5.97
C PHE A 40 0.11 4.11 6.84
N GLY A 41 0.70 5.14 7.46
CA GLY A 41 1.91 4.99 8.28
C GLY A 41 3.23 4.87 7.50
N ARG A 42 3.20 4.87 6.15
CA ARG A 42 4.37 4.71 5.27
C ARG A 42 4.59 5.91 4.35
N ASN A 43 4.11 7.10 4.75
CA ASN A 43 4.19 8.32 3.94
C ASN A 43 5.61 8.69 3.50
N GLU A 44 6.63 8.36 4.30
CA GLU A 44 8.02 8.67 3.98
C GLU A 44 8.57 7.93 2.76
N TYR A 45 7.92 6.85 2.33
CA TYR A 45 8.32 6.07 1.15
C TYR A 45 7.71 6.58 -0.16
N ASN A 46 6.73 7.48 -0.10
CA ASN A 46 5.98 7.95 -1.27
C ASN A 46 5.53 6.80 -2.19
N LEU A 47 4.67 5.91 -1.67
CA LEU A 47 4.26 4.68 -2.36
C LEU A 47 3.10 4.86 -3.34
N LYS A 48 2.28 5.91 -3.17
CA LYS A 48 1.09 6.15 -3.99
C LYS A 48 1.34 6.08 -5.51
N PRO A 49 2.45 6.63 -6.06
CA PRO A 49 2.72 6.53 -7.49
C PRO A 49 2.83 5.09 -8.02
N PHE A 50 3.28 4.13 -7.20
CA PHE A 50 3.32 2.71 -7.60
C PHE A 50 1.93 2.09 -7.75
N PHE A 51 0.91 2.66 -7.11
CA PHE A 51 -0.48 2.24 -7.22
C PHE A 51 -1.24 2.99 -8.32
N TYR A 52 -0.71 4.07 -8.89
CA TYR A 52 -1.37 4.86 -9.94
C TYR A 52 -1.06 4.38 -11.36
N ASN A 53 0.02 3.62 -11.52
CA ASN A 53 0.45 3.09 -12.81
C ASN A 53 0.00 1.63 -12.97
N PHE A 54 -1.01 1.38 -13.80
CA PHE A 54 -1.40 0.02 -14.16
C PHE A 54 -0.49 -0.54 -15.27
N LEU A 55 -0.27 -1.85 -15.25
CA LEU A 55 0.60 -2.53 -16.20
C LEU A 55 -0.23 -3.05 -17.38
N ASN A 56 0.26 -2.82 -18.59
CA ASN A 56 -0.34 -3.31 -19.84
C ASN A 56 0.39 -4.55 -20.39
N ASP A 57 1.34 -5.10 -19.63
CA ASP A 57 2.14 -6.26 -19.98
C ASP A 57 1.92 -7.42 -18.99
N ILE A 58 1.54 -8.58 -19.53
CA ILE A 58 1.23 -9.78 -18.75
C ILE A 58 2.49 -10.31 -18.05
N ASP A 59 3.66 -10.20 -18.68
CA ASP A 59 4.88 -10.76 -18.12
C ASP A 59 5.34 -9.95 -16.90
N THR A 60 5.25 -8.62 -16.96
CA THR A 60 5.48 -7.73 -15.82
C THR A 60 4.47 -7.97 -14.69
N ILE A 61 3.20 -8.18 -15.01
CA ILE A 61 2.19 -8.57 -14.00
C ILE A 61 2.59 -9.89 -13.32
N LYS A 62 2.94 -10.92 -14.10
CA LYS A 62 3.37 -12.23 -13.57
C LYS A 62 4.63 -12.08 -12.71
N TYR A 63 5.60 -11.27 -13.11
CA TYR A 63 6.80 -10.99 -12.33
C TYR A 63 6.46 -10.44 -10.94
N ARG A 64 5.54 -9.45 -10.86
CA ARG A 64 5.06 -8.94 -9.57
C ARG A 64 4.33 -10.01 -8.75
N GLN A 65 3.50 -10.84 -9.39
CA GLN A 65 2.81 -11.93 -8.70
C GLN A 65 3.77 -12.99 -8.16
N GLU A 66 4.85 -13.33 -8.87
CA GLU A 66 5.88 -14.26 -8.41
C GLU A 66 6.57 -13.73 -7.14
N ILE A 67 6.90 -12.43 -7.11
CA ILE A 67 7.53 -11.77 -5.97
C ILE A 67 6.59 -11.79 -4.75
N MET A 68 5.31 -11.48 -4.94
CA MET A 68 4.32 -11.58 -3.86
C MET A 68 4.19 -13.00 -3.33
N LYS A 69 4.19 -14.01 -4.20
CA LYS A 69 4.15 -15.43 -3.78
C LYS A 69 5.37 -15.83 -2.95
N ASP A 70 6.56 -15.33 -3.28
CA ASP A 70 7.74 -15.54 -2.43
C ASP A 70 7.56 -14.86 -1.06
N LEU A 71 7.03 -13.64 -1.02
CA LEU A 71 6.79 -12.88 0.23
C LEU A 71 5.70 -13.49 1.13
N GLU A 72 4.83 -14.37 0.61
CA GLU A 72 3.93 -15.15 1.46
C GLU A 72 4.68 -16.15 2.36
N ASN A 73 5.95 -16.43 2.07
CA ASN A 73 6.83 -17.15 2.99
C ASN A 73 7.13 -16.29 4.22
N LYS A 74 6.59 -16.69 5.38
CA LYS A 74 6.78 -15.98 6.66
C LYS A 74 8.24 -15.68 7.00
N LYS A 75 9.19 -16.59 6.69
CA LYS A 75 10.61 -16.34 6.97
C LYS A 75 11.15 -15.21 6.11
N LEU A 76 10.84 -15.21 4.81
CA LEU A 76 11.25 -14.13 3.91
C LEU A 76 10.60 -12.81 4.34
N PHE A 77 9.31 -12.82 4.63
CA PHE A 77 8.59 -11.63 5.07
C PHE A 77 9.24 -10.98 6.29
N GLU A 78 9.55 -11.76 7.34
CA GLU A 78 10.21 -11.26 8.55
C GLU A 78 11.64 -10.78 8.28
N CYS A 79 12.40 -11.45 7.40
CA CYS A 79 13.73 -10.99 7.00
C CYS A 79 13.68 -9.62 6.30
N ILE A 80 12.78 -9.44 5.32
CA ILE A 80 12.60 -8.15 4.64
C ILE A 80 12.08 -7.08 5.60
N LYS A 81 11.19 -7.46 6.52
CA LYS A 81 10.67 -6.55 7.55
C LYS A 81 11.80 -6.05 8.46
N SER A 82 12.63 -6.94 8.99
CA SER A 82 13.77 -6.58 9.83
C SER A 82 14.77 -5.69 9.09
N PHE A 83 15.04 -5.99 7.82
CA PHE A 83 15.85 -5.13 6.96
C PHE A 83 15.25 -3.72 6.83
N SER A 84 13.94 -3.62 6.56
CA SER A 84 13.23 -2.34 6.42
C SER A 84 13.22 -1.54 7.73
N GLU A 85 13.05 -2.20 8.88
CA GLU A 85 13.12 -1.57 10.21
C GLU A 85 14.50 -0.97 10.49
N LYS A 86 15.58 -1.69 10.12
CA LYS A 86 16.95 -1.15 10.23
C LYS A 86 17.16 0.04 9.29
N PHE A 87 16.66 -0.01 8.05
CA PHE A 87 16.73 1.13 7.13
C PHE A 87 15.95 2.34 7.63
N GLN A 88 14.77 2.12 8.23
CA GLN A 88 14.01 3.19 8.85
C GLN A 88 14.78 3.81 10.02
N LEU A 89 15.37 3.00 10.90
CA LEU A 89 16.20 3.47 12.00
C LEU A 89 17.40 4.28 11.47
N MET A 90 18.08 3.80 10.43
CA MET A 90 19.16 4.55 9.75
C MET A 90 18.66 5.92 9.26
N ARG A 91 17.52 5.98 8.55
CA ARG A 91 16.96 7.26 8.07
C ARG A 91 16.56 8.19 9.24
N GLN A 92 16.08 7.64 10.35
CA GLN A 92 15.78 8.42 11.57
C GLN A 92 17.04 9.04 12.17
N HIS A 93 18.17 8.30 12.21
CA HIS A 93 19.46 8.84 12.62
C HIS A 93 19.89 10.00 11.72
N LEU A 94 19.73 9.88 10.41
CA LEU A 94 20.04 10.96 9.46
C LEU A 94 19.15 12.19 9.67
N LYS A 95 17.83 12.00 9.83
CA LYS A 95 16.89 13.09 10.17
C LYS A 95 17.22 13.76 11.50
N GLN A 96 17.82 13.03 12.45
CA GLN A 96 18.24 13.59 13.73
C GLN A 96 19.45 14.52 13.57
N ILE A 97 20.40 14.21 12.67
CA ILE A 97 21.60 15.02 12.41
C ILE A 97 21.23 16.48 12.06
N ASP A 98 20.17 16.68 11.28
CA ASP A 98 19.69 18.00 10.86
C ASP A 98 19.23 18.87 12.03
N LYS A 99 18.85 18.26 13.15
CA LYS A 99 18.38 18.96 14.36
C LYS A 99 19.50 19.30 15.35
N LEU A 100 20.67 18.69 15.19
CA LEU A 100 21.79 18.85 16.12
C LEU A 100 22.60 20.11 15.81
N TYR A 101 23.32 20.60 16.82
CA TYR A 101 24.17 21.80 16.69
C TYR A 101 25.66 21.47 16.66
N TYR A 102 26.10 20.46 17.42
CA TYR A 102 27.52 20.19 17.63
C TYR A 102 28.08 19.18 16.63
N LYS A 103 29.26 19.48 16.08
CA LYS A 103 29.92 18.72 15.01
C LYS A 103 30.12 17.23 15.38
N TYR A 104 30.88 16.94 16.44
CA TYR A 104 31.19 15.54 16.81
C TYR A 104 29.96 14.73 17.23
N GLN A 105 28.91 15.41 17.69
CA GLN A 105 27.62 14.77 17.92
C GLN A 105 27.02 14.32 16.57
N LYS A 106 26.95 15.21 15.57
CA LYS A 106 26.47 14.88 14.21
C LYS A 106 27.24 13.73 13.58
N GLU A 107 28.57 13.76 13.67
CA GLU A 107 29.45 12.74 13.10
C GLU A 107 29.25 11.38 13.79
N ARG A 108 29.02 11.36 15.10
CA ARG A 108 28.66 10.12 15.81
C ARG A 108 27.31 9.55 15.33
N TRP A 109 26.30 10.40 15.15
CA TRP A 109 25.01 9.99 14.62
C TRP A 109 25.12 9.47 13.18
N PHE A 110 25.96 10.10 12.35
CA PHE A 110 26.28 9.64 11.00
C PHE A 110 26.96 8.27 11.01
N LEU A 111 28.00 8.08 11.83
CA LEU A 111 28.68 6.80 11.97
C LEU A 111 27.72 5.68 12.41
N ASN A 112 26.79 5.98 13.34
CA ASN A 112 25.74 5.05 13.74
C ASN A 112 24.81 4.68 12.57
N ALA A 113 24.43 5.64 11.72
CA ALA A 113 23.63 5.36 10.54
C ALA A 113 24.36 4.41 9.57
N VAL A 114 25.66 4.63 9.34
CA VAL A 114 26.46 3.73 8.47
C VAL A 114 26.61 2.33 9.10
N LEU A 115 26.79 2.23 10.42
CA LEU A 115 26.81 0.94 11.13
C LEU A 115 25.52 0.15 10.90
N ILE A 116 24.37 0.81 11.07
CA ILE A 116 23.05 0.20 10.88
C ILE A 116 22.88 -0.28 9.43
N TYR A 117 23.31 0.53 8.45
CA TYR A 117 23.28 0.13 7.04
C TYR A 117 24.12 -1.10 6.74
N CYS A 118 25.40 -1.10 7.16
CA CYS A 118 26.30 -2.23 6.96
C CYS A 118 25.75 -3.51 7.59
N ASP A 119 25.20 -3.41 8.80
CA ASP A 119 24.57 -4.52 9.50
C ASP A 119 23.30 -5.01 8.78
N ALA A 120 22.42 -4.09 8.35
CA ALA A 120 21.19 -4.43 7.63
C ALA A 120 21.48 -5.19 6.32
N VAL A 121 22.42 -4.69 5.52
CA VAL A 121 22.80 -5.30 4.24
C VAL A 121 23.48 -6.66 4.47
N ALA A 122 24.41 -6.75 5.42
CA ALA A 122 25.11 -8.01 5.71
C ALA A 122 24.16 -9.10 6.24
N CYS A 123 23.26 -8.74 7.17
CA CYS A 123 22.23 -9.64 7.67
C CYS A 123 21.32 -10.11 6.54
N LEU A 124 20.79 -9.19 5.73
CA LEU A 124 19.88 -9.56 4.64
C LEU A 124 20.56 -10.49 3.63
N ALA A 125 21.81 -10.20 3.25
CA ALA A 125 22.56 -11.05 2.33
C ALA A 125 22.72 -12.48 2.88
N ASN A 126 23.04 -12.61 4.17
CA ASN A 126 23.14 -13.90 4.84
C ASN A 126 21.79 -14.63 4.89
N ASP A 127 20.73 -13.94 5.29
CA ASP A 127 19.40 -14.53 5.47
C ASP A 127 18.82 -15.04 4.14
N LEU A 128 19.01 -14.30 3.05
CA LEU A 128 18.54 -14.71 1.72
C LEU A 128 19.23 -15.98 1.19
N THR A 129 20.42 -16.35 1.71
CA THR A 129 21.06 -17.62 1.33
C THR A 129 20.35 -18.85 1.90
N GLN A 130 19.63 -18.68 3.00
CA GLN A 130 18.94 -19.76 3.71
C GLN A 130 17.50 -19.96 3.24
N ILE A 131 17.02 -19.08 2.35
CA ILE A 131 15.65 -19.05 1.87
C ILE A 131 15.58 -19.61 0.44
N ASN A 132 14.63 -20.50 0.22
CA ASN A 132 14.33 -21.01 -1.12
C ASN A 132 13.44 -20.01 -1.88
N LEU A 133 14.07 -19.14 -2.65
CA LEU A 133 13.43 -18.13 -3.51
C LEU A 133 13.06 -18.75 -4.86
N LYS A 134 11.88 -18.40 -5.39
CA LYS A 134 11.41 -18.91 -6.69
C LYS A 134 11.27 -17.81 -7.74
N SER A 135 10.91 -16.60 -7.32
CA SER A 135 10.73 -15.47 -8.22
C SER A 135 12.07 -15.04 -8.83
N THR A 136 12.01 -14.72 -10.11
CA THR A 136 13.18 -14.24 -10.85
C THR A 136 13.75 -12.95 -10.24
N GLY A 137 12.88 -12.06 -9.74
CA GLY A 137 13.25 -10.81 -9.08
C GLY A 137 14.06 -11.01 -7.79
N PHE A 138 13.57 -11.83 -6.85
CA PHE A 138 14.34 -12.09 -5.62
C PHE A 138 15.62 -12.89 -5.86
N ILE A 139 15.62 -13.81 -6.82
CA ILE A 139 16.84 -14.55 -7.19
C ILE A 139 17.90 -13.57 -7.70
N ALA A 140 17.53 -12.68 -8.62
CA ALA A 140 18.43 -11.65 -9.14
C ALA A 140 18.89 -10.68 -8.03
N PHE A 141 17.99 -10.26 -7.13
CA PHE A 141 18.35 -9.39 -6.00
C PHE A 141 19.31 -10.08 -5.03
N ARG A 142 19.09 -11.37 -4.74
CA ARG A 142 20.00 -12.17 -3.90
C ARG A 142 21.39 -12.27 -4.51
N GLU A 143 21.50 -12.51 -5.80
CA GLU A 143 22.79 -12.52 -6.50
C GLU A 143 23.47 -11.15 -6.36
N TYR A 144 22.73 -10.07 -6.63
CA TYR A 144 23.23 -8.70 -6.51
C TYR A 144 23.74 -8.35 -5.11
N ILE A 145 22.95 -8.60 -4.06
CA ILE A 145 23.35 -8.24 -2.69
C ILE A 145 24.53 -9.10 -2.20
N LEU A 146 24.63 -10.36 -2.62
CA LEU A 146 25.76 -11.23 -2.29
C LEU A 146 27.05 -10.75 -2.96
N ASP A 147 26.98 -10.28 -4.20
CA ASP A 147 28.12 -9.70 -4.91
C ASP A 147 28.50 -8.35 -4.30
N TYR A 148 27.51 -7.52 -3.97
CA TYR A 148 27.74 -6.23 -3.31
C TYR A 148 28.45 -6.39 -1.96
N VAL A 149 28.02 -7.34 -1.12
CA VAL A 149 28.68 -7.59 0.19
C VAL A 149 30.12 -8.08 0.03
N LYS A 150 30.48 -8.70 -1.10
CA LYS A 150 31.85 -9.13 -1.42
C LYS A 150 32.67 -8.06 -2.13
N SER A 151 32.06 -6.95 -2.53
CA SER A 151 32.76 -5.86 -3.23
C SER A 151 33.78 -5.17 -2.33
N GLU A 152 34.86 -4.67 -2.92
CA GLU A 152 35.87 -3.88 -2.21
C GLU A 152 35.25 -2.63 -1.58
N THR A 153 34.25 -2.03 -2.24
CA THR A 153 33.51 -0.86 -1.75
C THR A 153 32.81 -1.15 -0.43
N PHE A 154 32.04 -2.24 -0.34
CA PHE A 154 31.32 -2.58 0.88
C PHE A 154 32.25 -3.08 1.99
N ILE A 155 33.21 -3.94 1.66
CA ILE A 155 34.19 -4.45 2.63
C ILE A 155 34.99 -3.30 3.24
N SER A 156 35.47 -2.36 2.42
CA SER A 156 36.21 -1.19 2.91
C SER A 156 35.34 -0.31 3.80
N LEU A 157 34.09 -0.05 3.40
CA LEU A 157 33.14 0.73 4.19
C LEU A 157 32.90 0.06 5.56
N ASN A 158 32.49 -1.21 5.56
CA ASN A 158 32.14 -1.95 6.77
C ASN A 158 33.33 -2.06 7.75
N ASN A 159 34.52 -2.39 7.24
CA ASN A 159 35.72 -2.49 8.07
C ASN A 159 36.14 -1.14 8.65
N ALA A 160 36.14 -0.07 7.84
CA ALA A 160 36.43 1.28 8.32
C ALA A 160 35.41 1.74 9.37
N THR A 161 34.12 1.46 9.14
CA THR A 161 33.03 1.80 10.08
C THR A 161 33.24 1.10 11.43
N LYS A 162 33.50 -0.21 11.41
CA LYS A 162 33.70 -1.01 12.64
C LYS A 162 34.95 -0.58 13.39
N LYS A 163 36.08 -0.43 12.69
CA LYS A 163 37.33 0.04 13.27
C LYS A 163 37.14 1.39 13.97
N LEU A 164 36.55 2.36 13.28
CA LEU A 164 36.34 3.70 13.85
C LEU A 164 35.40 3.67 15.06
N ASN A 165 34.37 2.81 15.05
CA ASN A 165 33.49 2.63 16.21
C ASN A 165 34.22 1.98 17.40
N GLU A 166 35.13 1.04 17.16
CA GLU A 166 36.00 0.44 18.18
C GLU A 166 37.01 1.45 18.73
N ASP A 167 37.68 2.21 17.86
CA ASP A 167 38.65 3.25 18.23
C ASP A 167 37.97 4.33 19.10
N LEU A 168 36.79 4.81 18.72
CA LEU A 168 36.00 5.73 19.55
C LEU A 168 35.58 5.12 20.89
N SER A 169 35.21 3.83 20.90
CA SER A 169 34.84 3.12 22.14
C SER A 169 36.04 2.91 23.07
N SER A 170 37.27 2.98 22.56
CA SER A 170 38.50 2.88 23.34
C SER A 170 38.88 4.19 24.05
N VAL A 171 38.27 5.32 23.67
CA VAL A 171 38.55 6.64 24.25
C VAL A 171 38.14 6.67 25.71
N LYS A 172 39.11 6.84 26.61
CA LYS A 172 38.91 6.97 28.06
C LYS A 172 39.53 8.27 28.55
N TYR A 173 38.72 9.12 29.17
CA TYR A 173 39.17 10.42 29.67
C TYR A 173 38.70 10.63 31.10
N SER A 174 39.43 11.47 31.84
CA SER A 174 39.09 11.90 33.19
C SER A 174 38.60 13.33 33.18
N ILE A 175 37.63 13.64 34.04
CA ILE A 175 37.13 15.00 34.25
C ILE A 175 37.41 15.38 35.70
N LEU A 176 38.14 16.47 35.91
CA LEU A 176 38.32 17.09 37.22
C LEU A 176 37.50 18.37 37.30
N ILE A 177 36.51 18.38 38.20
CA ILE A 177 35.62 19.51 38.44
C ILE A 177 36.05 20.22 39.74
N ARG A 178 36.39 21.52 39.65
CA ARG A 178 36.71 22.38 40.80
C ARG A 178 35.94 23.70 40.70
N GLY A 179 34.85 23.81 41.45
CA GLY A 179 33.94 24.95 41.34
C GLY A 179 33.41 25.07 39.90
N ASN A 180 33.67 26.22 39.27
CA ASN A 180 33.27 26.48 37.87
C ASN A 180 34.37 26.09 36.85
N SER A 181 35.47 25.48 37.29
CA SER A 181 36.55 25.03 36.41
C SER A 181 36.41 23.54 36.13
N ILE A 182 36.46 23.17 34.85
CA ILE A 182 36.52 21.78 34.39
C ILE A 182 37.86 21.57 33.69
N LYS A 183 38.62 20.55 34.12
CA LYS A 183 39.79 20.05 33.41
C LYS A 183 39.50 18.67 32.86
N VAL A 184 39.88 18.44 31.61
CA VAL A 184 39.72 17.15 30.94
C VAL A 184 41.13 16.63 30.63
N GLY A 185 41.40 15.37 31.00
CA GLY A 185 42.68 14.72 30.80
C GLY A 185 42.51 13.31 30.24
N LYS A 186 43.60 12.70 29.78
CA LYS A 186 43.60 11.27 29.43
C LYS A 186 43.42 10.45 30.71
N TYR A 187 42.73 9.33 30.61
CA TYR A 187 42.63 8.41 31.72
C TYR A 187 43.96 7.66 31.91
N GLU A 188 44.64 7.89 33.04
CA GLU A 188 45.95 7.29 33.35
C GLU A 188 45.81 6.14 34.36
N SER A 189 44.91 5.19 34.09
CA SER A 189 44.78 3.94 34.86
C SER A 189 44.81 4.15 36.38
N GLU A 190 43.94 5.05 36.87
CA GLU A 190 43.82 5.31 38.30
C GLU A 190 43.46 4.02 39.05
N ILE A 191 43.99 3.87 40.26
CA ILE A 191 43.68 2.72 41.12
C ILE A 191 42.17 2.72 41.36
N ASN A 192 41.49 1.65 40.93
CA ASN A 192 40.08 1.47 41.23
C ASN A 192 39.93 1.14 42.72
N TYR A 193 39.82 2.16 43.55
CA TYR A 193 39.62 1.98 44.99
C TYR A 193 38.31 1.26 45.31
N SER A 194 37.36 1.14 44.37
CA SER A 194 36.14 0.34 44.59
C SER A 194 36.47 -1.10 44.95
N ASP A 195 37.45 -1.73 44.31
CA ASP A 195 37.82 -3.12 44.61
C ASP A 195 38.42 -3.24 46.02
N ILE A 196 39.28 -2.28 46.39
CA ILE A 196 39.90 -2.20 47.73
C ILE A 196 38.83 -1.93 48.80
N VAL A 197 37.89 -1.02 48.52
CA VAL A 197 36.79 -0.69 49.42
C VAL A 197 35.85 -1.88 49.56
N GLU A 198 35.45 -2.52 48.46
CA GLU A 198 34.61 -3.72 48.49
C GLU A 198 35.26 -4.85 49.29
N GLU A 199 36.55 -5.09 49.09
CA GLU A 199 37.30 -6.10 49.84
C GLU A 199 37.38 -5.75 51.34
N THR A 200 37.68 -4.49 51.67
CA THR A 200 37.76 -4.00 53.06
C THR A 200 36.43 -4.15 53.81
N PHE A 201 35.31 -3.91 53.13
CA PHE A 201 33.97 -3.94 53.72
C PHE A 201 33.22 -5.26 53.46
N LYS A 202 33.84 -6.25 52.81
CA LYS A 202 33.24 -7.56 52.48
C LYS A 202 32.63 -8.26 53.69
N LYS A 203 33.24 -8.13 54.87
CA LYS A 203 32.77 -8.69 56.15
C LYS A 203 31.48 -8.07 56.70
N PHE A 204 31.05 -6.95 56.13
CA PHE A 204 29.81 -6.24 56.51
C PHE A 204 28.72 -6.32 55.43
N LYS A 205 28.94 -7.10 54.36
CA LYS A 205 27.98 -7.25 53.26
C LYS A 205 26.87 -8.24 53.66
N GLU A 206 25.75 -7.73 54.16
CA GLU A 206 24.56 -8.52 54.47
C GLU A 206 23.54 -8.44 53.31
N GLY A 207 23.35 -9.55 52.59
CA GLY A 207 22.29 -9.70 51.58
C GLY A 207 22.52 -8.99 50.23
N GLU A 208 21.50 -9.00 49.38
CA GLU A 208 21.50 -8.26 48.10
C GLU A 208 21.37 -6.76 48.35
N THR A 209 22.26 -5.98 47.72
CA THR A 209 22.31 -4.52 47.89
C THR A 209 21.49 -3.82 46.81
N LYS A 210 20.73 -2.79 47.18
CA LYS A 210 20.06 -1.91 46.22
C LYS A 210 21.10 -1.12 45.41
N ASP A 211 20.95 -1.09 44.09
CA ASP A 211 21.79 -0.27 43.22
C ASP A 211 21.42 1.22 43.39
N TYR A 212 22.36 2.00 43.94
CA TYR A 212 22.21 3.44 44.13
C TYR A 212 22.82 4.26 42.98
N ARG A 213 23.36 3.61 41.93
CA ARG A 213 23.90 4.34 40.78
C ARG A 213 22.79 5.14 40.12
N LYS A 214 23.03 6.44 39.97
CA LYS A 214 22.12 7.32 39.25
C LYS A 214 22.04 6.84 37.81
N LYS A 215 20.84 6.46 37.37
CA LYS A 215 20.58 6.24 35.94
C LYS A 215 20.68 7.60 35.25
N PHE A 216 21.72 7.78 34.45
CA PHE A 216 21.80 8.93 33.57
C PHE A 216 20.69 8.80 32.52
N SER A 217 19.97 9.89 32.27
CA SER A 217 18.96 9.95 31.22
C SER A 217 19.66 10.16 29.89
N ASP A 218 19.37 9.29 28.92
CA ASP A 218 19.84 9.40 27.54
C ASP A 218 19.10 10.55 26.84
N TYR A 219 19.52 11.79 27.10
CA TYR A 219 19.04 12.93 26.33
C TYR A 219 19.68 12.90 24.94
N ALA A 220 18.87 13.07 23.89
CA ALA A 220 19.34 13.09 22.51
C ALA A 220 20.24 14.29 22.20
N ASP A 221 20.10 15.37 22.97
CA ASP A 221 20.85 16.62 22.82
C ASP A 221 21.91 16.81 23.90
N MET A 222 23.08 17.25 23.45
CA MET A 222 24.23 17.59 24.27
C MET A 222 24.13 19.04 24.74
N ASN A 223 24.44 19.32 26.01
CA ASN A 223 24.53 20.69 26.47
C ASN A 223 25.88 21.35 26.11
N HIS A 224 25.97 22.67 26.26
CA HIS A 224 27.18 23.43 25.90
C HIS A 224 28.44 23.03 26.70
N VAL A 225 28.28 22.53 27.94
CA VAL A 225 29.40 22.07 28.77
C VAL A 225 29.92 20.73 28.26
N GLU A 226 29.02 19.78 28.00
CA GLU A 226 29.36 18.47 27.41
C GLU A 226 30.04 18.64 26.04
N ALA A 227 29.53 19.55 25.20
CA ALA A 227 30.14 19.86 23.92
C ALA A 227 31.57 20.40 24.08
N LYS A 228 31.81 21.28 25.06
CA LYS A 228 33.16 21.80 25.35
C LYS A 228 34.09 20.74 25.91
N ILE A 229 33.58 19.81 26.72
CA ILE A 229 34.35 18.65 27.17
C ILE A 229 34.75 17.81 25.96
N LEU A 230 33.82 17.53 25.05
CA LEU A 230 34.07 16.74 23.85
C LEU A 230 35.08 17.43 22.92
N ASP A 231 35.03 18.75 22.76
CA ASP A 231 36.04 19.52 22.03
C ASP A 231 37.45 19.28 22.60
N ILE A 232 37.60 19.23 23.93
CA ILE A 232 38.90 18.97 24.59
C ILE A 232 39.30 17.50 24.42
N VAL A 233 38.35 16.56 24.54
CA VAL A 233 38.62 15.13 24.29
C VAL A 233 39.12 14.92 22.86
N ALA A 234 38.51 15.57 21.87
CA ALA A 234 38.97 15.53 20.49
C ALA A 234 40.41 16.05 20.33
N GLN A 235 40.82 17.05 21.12
CA GLN A 235 42.20 17.54 21.15
C GLN A 235 43.17 16.58 21.84
N LEU A 236 42.71 15.75 22.79
CA LEU A 236 43.52 14.73 23.46
C LEU A 236 43.72 13.48 22.57
N TYR A 237 42.74 13.18 21.72
CA TYR A 237 42.68 12.00 20.85
C TYR A 237 42.63 12.39 19.36
N LYS A 238 43.47 13.35 18.94
CA LYS A 238 43.41 13.98 17.61
C LYS A 238 43.34 13.00 16.44
N GLU A 239 44.15 11.94 16.48
CA GLU A 239 44.21 10.96 15.39
C GLU A 239 42.85 10.32 15.13
N ILE A 240 42.15 9.87 16.17
CA ILE A 240 40.83 9.23 16.07
C ILE A 240 39.78 10.21 15.53
N PHE A 241 39.80 11.46 15.99
CA PHE A 241 38.80 12.46 15.58
C PHE A 241 39.08 13.03 14.18
N ILE A 242 40.34 13.08 13.73
CA ILE A 242 40.67 13.38 12.32
C ILE A 242 40.21 12.24 11.42
N GLU A 243 40.45 10.98 11.81
CA GLU A 243 39.91 9.82 11.06
C GLU A 243 38.38 9.86 10.98
N LEU A 244 37.68 10.30 12.04
CA LEU A 244 36.23 10.50 12.04
C LEU A 244 35.78 11.60 11.05
N ASP A 245 36.45 12.75 11.08
CA ASP A 245 36.18 13.87 10.17
C ASP A 245 36.30 13.43 8.70
N ASP A 246 37.44 12.81 8.35
CA ASP A 246 37.74 12.33 7.00
C ASP A 246 36.75 11.23 6.56
N TYR A 247 36.39 10.34 7.49
CA TYR A 247 35.43 9.28 7.27
C TYR A 247 34.04 9.83 6.90
N CYS A 248 33.54 10.82 7.65
CA CYS A 248 32.24 11.44 7.40
C CYS A 248 32.22 12.19 6.06
N ALA A 249 33.31 12.90 5.73
CA ALA A 249 33.43 13.60 4.45
C ALA A 249 33.47 12.64 3.25
N LYS A 250 34.20 11.53 3.37
CA LYS A 250 34.36 10.55 2.28
C LYS A 250 33.09 9.75 2.00
N ASN A 251 32.31 9.42 3.03
CA ASN A 251 31.23 8.44 2.93
C ASN A 251 29.83 9.07 2.90
N SER A 252 29.67 10.35 2.56
CA SER A 252 28.36 11.03 2.56
C SER A 252 27.28 10.32 1.72
N SER A 253 27.69 9.57 0.69
CA SER A 253 26.82 8.81 -0.21
C SER A 253 27.09 7.30 -0.11
N TYR A 254 27.06 6.77 1.11
CA TYR A 254 27.39 5.36 1.39
C TYR A 254 26.30 4.34 1.03
N VAL A 255 25.06 4.80 0.83
CA VAL A 255 23.93 3.92 0.49
C VAL A 255 23.99 3.57 -0.99
N ASP A 256 24.00 2.28 -1.30
CA ASP A 256 23.94 1.78 -2.66
C ASP A 256 22.58 2.10 -3.30
N GLU A 257 22.60 2.64 -4.52
CA GLU A 257 21.41 3.12 -5.21
C GLU A 257 20.38 2.01 -5.44
N LYS A 258 20.82 0.81 -5.81
CA LYS A 258 19.91 -0.32 -6.08
C LYS A 258 19.34 -0.90 -4.80
N ILE A 259 20.12 -0.94 -3.71
CA ILE A 259 19.60 -1.33 -2.39
C ILE A 259 18.58 -0.30 -1.90
N GLY A 260 18.86 0.99 -2.04
CA GLY A 260 17.91 2.06 -1.68
C GLY A 260 16.62 2.01 -2.52
N THR A 261 16.74 1.70 -3.81
CA THR A 261 15.59 1.49 -4.71
C THR A 261 14.78 0.27 -4.29
N PHE A 262 15.44 -0.88 -4.12
CA PHE A 262 14.81 -2.10 -3.62
C PHE A 262 14.07 -1.86 -2.29
N GLU A 263 14.69 -1.15 -1.36
CA GLU A 263 14.11 -0.90 -0.03
C GLU A 263 12.83 -0.07 -0.08
N ARG A 264 12.71 0.87 -1.02
CA ARG A 264 11.47 1.62 -1.26
C ARG A 264 10.44 0.76 -2.00
N GLU A 265 10.86 0.11 -3.08
CA GLU A 265 9.98 -0.69 -3.95
C GLU A 265 9.36 -1.88 -3.21
N ILE A 266 10.12 -2.55 -2.34
CA ILE A 266 9.64 -3.72 -1.59
C ILE A 266 8.47 -3.36 -0.66
N GLN A 267 8.38 -2.10 -0.22
CA GLN A 267 7.28 -1.63 0.62
C GLN A 267 5.92 -1.67 -0.09
N PHE A 268 5.88 -1.55 -1.43
CA PHE A 268 4.64 -1.73 -2.20
C PHE A 268 4.03 -3.11 -1.90
N TYR A 269 4.87 -4.15 -1.98
CA TYR A 269 4.44 -5.52 -1.74
C TYR A 269 4.10 -5.77 -0.26
N MET A 270 4.99 -5.35 0.65
CA MET A 270 4.79 -5.57 2.09
C MET A 270 3.52 -4.89 2.59
N SER A 271 3.31 -3.62 2.24
CA SER A 271 2.14 -2.86 2.67
C SER A 271 0.84 -3.47 2.15
N TYR A 272 0.82 -3.96 0.90
CA TYR A 272 -0.35 -4.63 0.35
C TYR A 272 -0.62 -5.97 1.05
N LEU A 273 0.41 -6.80 1.25
CA LEU A 273 0.27 -8.11 1.90
C LEU A 273 -0.19 -8.00 3.36
N GLU A 274 0.33 -7.02 4.11
CA GLU A 274 -0.17 -6.69 5.46
C GLU A 274 -1.60 -6.16 5.42
N PHE A 275 -1.93 -5.33 4.44
CA PHE A 275 -3.28 -4.82 4.30
C PHE A 275 -4.28 -5.95 4.03
N ILE A 276 -3.96 -6.94 3.18
CA ILE A 276 -4.88 -8.05 2.91
C ILE A 276 -4.90 -9.12 4.01
N SER A 277 -3.86 -9.20 4.86
CA SER A 277 -3.78 -10.23 5.91
C SER A 277 -4.93 -10.15 6.91
N LYS A 278 -5.37 -8.95 7.27
CA LYS A 278 -6.53 -8.75 8.17
C LYS A 278 -7.84 -9.31 7.63
N PHE A 279 -7.99 -9.39 6.31
CA PHE A 279 -9.15 -10.01 5.66
C PHE A 279 -9.00 -11.53 5.63
N LYS A 280 -7.79 -12.03 5.34
CA LYS A 280 -7.48 -13.47 5.40
C LYS A 280 -7.70 -14.05 6.81
N GLU A 281 -7.39 -13.29 7.86
CA GLU A 281 -7.61 -13.68 9.26
C GLU A 281 -9.08 -13.93 9.63
N ILE A 282 -10.01 -13.25 8.95
CA ILE A 282 -11.46 -13.46 9.13
C ILE A 282 -12.06 -14.44 8.11
N GLY A 283 -11.21 -15.15 7.35
CA GLY A 283 -11.61 -16.20 6.41
C GLY A 283 -11.95 -15.73 5.00
N LEU A 284 -11.65 -14.47 4.63
CA LEU A 284 -11.82 -14.02 3.25
C LEU A 284 -10.63 -14.44 2.38
N GLU A 285 -10.93 -14.92 1.18
CA GLU A 285 -9.92 -15.44 0.27
C GLU A 285 -9.41 -14.39 -0.72
N PHE A 286 -8.17 -14.58 -1.16
CA PHE A 286 -7.53 -13.80 -2.21
C PHE A 286 -6.82 -14.77 -3.15
N CYS A 287 -6.86 -14.48 -4.44
CA CYS A 287 -6.19 -15.28 -5.46
C CYS A 287 -5.30 -14.42 -6.36
N TYR A 288 -4.30 -15.04 -6.98
CA TYR A 288 -3.52 -14.43 -8.03
C TYR A 288 -4.27 -14.61 -9.35
N PRO A 289 -4.80 -13.55 -9.97
CA PRO A 289 -5.68 -13.66 -11.12
C PRO A 289 -4.88 -14.08 -12.37
N HIS A 290 -5.53 -14.84 -13.24
CA HIS A 290 -5.02 -15.15 -14.57
C HIS A 290 -5.49 -14.09 -15.58
N PHE A 291 -4.56 -13.45 -16.29
CA PHE A 291 -4.91 -12.51 -17.36
C PHE A 291 -5.02 -13.20 -18.72
N VAL A 292 -6.02 -12.79 -19.49
CA VAL A 292 -6.24 -13.23 -20.86
C VAL A 292 -6.42 -12.01 -21.76
N ARG A 293 -5.82 -12.03 -22.96
CA ARG A 293 -5.94 -10.95 -23.97
C ARG A 293 -6.78 -11.37 -25.17
N GLU A 294 -6.76 -12.66 -25.51
CA GLU A 294 -7.39 -13.23 -26.70
C GLU A 294 -8.88 -13.49 -26.52
N SER A 295 -9.36 -13.48 -25.27
CA SER A 295 -10.73 -13.79 -24.89
C SER A 295 -11.22 -12.78 -23.86
N LYS A 296 -12.50 -12.39 -23.99
CA LYS A 296 -13.21 -11.54 -23.03
C LYS A 296 -14.03 -12.34 -22.01
N GLU A 297 -13.70 -13.62 -21.88
CA GLU A 297 -14.24 -14.44 -20.79
C GLU A 297 -13.55 -14.05 -19.48
N VAL A 298 -14.35 -13.50 -18.56
CA VAL A 298 -13.89 -13.07 -17.25
C VAL A 298 -14.72 -13.76 -16.18
N PHE A 299 -14.09 -14.09 -15.06
CA PHE A 299 -14.79 -14.57 -13.88
C PHE A 299 -14.02 -14.23 -12.62
N ASP A 300 -14.75 -14.07 -11.52
CA ASP A 300 -14.23 -14.08 -10.17
C ASP A 300 -15.28 -14.66 -9.23
N TYR A 301 -14.85 -15.51 -8.31
CA TYR A 301 -15.72 -16.22 -7.40
C TYR A 301 -15.44 -15.80 -5.96
N GLU A 302 -16.51 -15.50 -5.24
CA GLU A 302 -16.52 -14.95 -3.89
C GLU A 302 -15.75 -13.62 -3.74
N CYS A 303 -15.73 -12.80 -4.79
CA CYS A 303 -15.14 -11.47 -4.74
C CYS A 303 -15.95 -10.51 -3.86
N PHE A 304 -15.32 -9.43 -3.40
CA PHE A 304 -15.96 -8.43 -2.54
C PHE A 304 -15.31 -7.05 -2.72
N ASP A 305 -16.07 -5.99 -2.41
CA ASP A 305 -15.55 -4.61 -2.46
C ASP A 305 -14.57 -4.39 -1.30
N LEU A 306 -13.31 -4.17 -1.63
CA LEU A 306 -12.21 -4.14 -0.67
C LEU A 306 -12.26 -2.87 0.21
N ALA A 307 -12.69 -1.74 -0.36
CA ALA A 307 -12.87 -0.49 0.38
C ALA A 307 -14.01 -0.60 1.39
N LEU A 308 -15.14 -1.18 0.97
CA LEU A 308 -16.28 -1.44 1.84
C LEU A 308 -15.92 -2.45 2.92
N ALA A 309 -15.28 -3.57 2.54
CA ALA A 309 -14.86 -4.59 3.48
C ALA A 309 -13.95 -4.01 4.57
N ASN A 310 -13.01 -3.12 4.21
CA ASN A 310 -12.14 -2.46 5.19
C ASN A 310 -12.93 -1.70 6.26
N LYS A 311 -13.99 -0.98 5.85
CA LYS A 311 -14.88 -0.27 6.79
C LYS A 311 -15.72 -1.22 7.64
N LEU A 312 -16.21 -2.31 7.05
CA LEU A 312 -17.05 -3.30 7.73
C LEU A 312 -16.26 -4.10 8.78
N ILE A 313 -14.98 -4.41 8.53
CA ILE A 313 -14.09 -5.05 9.52
C ILE A 313 -14.01 -4.20 10.79
N SER A 314 -13.77 -2.90 10.66
CA SER A 314 -13.71 -1.99 11.82
C SER A 314 -15.01 -1.98 12.62
N ASN A 315 -16.15 -2.17 11.94
CA ASN A 315 -17.48 -2.21 12.54
C ASN A 315 -17.95 -3.63 12.91
N LYS A 316 -17.09 -4.66 12.82
CA LYS A 316 -17.41 -6.08 13.06
C LYS A 316 -18.67 -6.56 12.32
N SER A 317 -18.89 -6.02 11.12
CA SER A 317 -20.06 -6.30 10.30
C SER A 317 -19.77 -7.41 9.29
N THR A 318 -20.79 -8.17 8.92
CA THR A 318 -20.67 -9.26 7.93
C THR A 318 -20.35 -8.69 6.55
N ILE A 319 -19.36 -9.29 5.88
CA ILE A 319 -18.97 -8.97 4.51
C ILE A 319 -19.62 -9.98 3.58
N VAL A 320 -20.33 -9.49 2.56
CA VAL A 320 -21.03 -10.33 1.60
C VAL A 320 -20.20 -10.43 0.33
N THR A 321 -19.80 -11.65 -0.01
CA THR A 321 -19.08 -11.98 -1.25
C THR A 321 -20.04 -12.20 -2.41
N ASN A 322 -19.59 -12.03 -3.65
CA ASN A 322 -20.37 -12.22 -4.87
C ASN A 322 -19.55 -12.90 -5.95
N ASP A 323 -20.23 -13.57 -6.86
CA ASP A 323 -19.61 -14.14 -8.05
C ASP A 323 -19.93 -13.27 -9.26
N PHE A 324 -19.01 -13.19 -10.23
CA PHE A 324 -19.33 -12.71 -11.57
C PHE A 324 -18.67 -13.59 -12.62
N TYR A 325 -19.32 -13.74 -13.78
CA TYR A 325 -18.73 -14.36 -14.94
C TYR A 325 -19.39 -13.90 -16.25
N LEU A 326 -18.58 -13.70 -17.28
CA LEU A 326 -18.98 -13.54 -18.68
C LEU A 326 -18.34 -14.68 -19.49
N ARG A 327 -19.13 -15.32 -20.35
CA ARG A 327 -18.67 -16.43 -21.20
C ARG A 327 -19.12 -16.29 -22.65
N GLY A 328 -18.36 -16.86 -23.59
CA GLY A 328 -18.69 -16.86 -25.01
C GLY A 328 -18.88 -15.44 -25.57
N LYS A 329 -20.12 -15.10 -25.96
CA LYS A 329 -20.47 -13.79 -26.52
C LYS A 329 -20.83 -12.73 -25.49
N GLU A 330 -20.96 -13.10 -24.22
CA GLU A 330 -21.35 -12.18 -23.15
C GLU A 330 -20.25 -11.12 -22.96
N ARG A 331 -20.66 -9.85 -22.82
CA ARG A 331 -19.76 -8.70 -22.64
C ARG A 331 -20.24 -7.71 -21.57
N ILE A 332 -21.55 -7.67 -21.33
CA ILE A 332 -22.18 -6.60 -20.58
C ILE A 332 -22.96 -7.21 -19.42
N PHE A 333 -22.62 -6.83 -18.19
CA PHE A 333 -23.49 -7.03 -17.04
C PHE A 333 -24.50 -5.89 -16.96
N VAL A 334 -25.78 -6.21 -16.97
CA VAL A 334 -26.85 -5.25 -16.64
C VAL A 334 -27.32 -5.56 -15.23
N VAL A 335 -27.00 -4.65 -14.30
CA VAL A 335 -27.19 -4.83 -12.86
C VAL A 335 -28.46 -4.10 -12.44
N SER A 336 -29.49 -4.84 -12.04
CA SER A 336 -30.77 -4.30 -11.58
C SER A 336 -31.12 -4.74 -10.15
N GLY A 337 -32.29 -4.33 -9.66
CA GLY A 337 -32.79 -4.61 -8.32
C GLY A 337 -32.89 -3.38 -7.40
N PRO A 338 -33.22 -3.58 -6.12
CA PRO A 338 -33.60 -2.49 -5.23
C PRO A 338 -32.44 -1.53 -4.92
N ASN A 339 -32.79 -0.31 -4.54
CA ASN A 339 -31.82 0.64 -3.98
C ASN A 339 -31.21 0.09 -2.70
N GLN A 340 -29.94 0.44 -2.50
CA GLN A 340 -29.11 -0.04 -1.39
C GLN A 340 -28.98 -1.58 -1.36
N GLY A 341 -29.20 -2.26 -2.48
CA GLY A 341 -29.01 -3.71 -2.60
C GLY A 341 -27.59 -4.17 -2.94
N GLY A 342 -26.62 -3.25 -3.06
CA GLY A 342 -25.25 -3.58 -3.46
C GLY A 342 -24.98 -3.55 -4.96
N LYS A 343 -25.85 -2.94 -5.78
CA LYS A 343 -25.64 -2.78 -7.24
C LYS A 343 -24.36 -2.00 -7.55
N THR A 344 -24.22 -0.81 -6.97
CA THR A 344 -23.02 0.02 -7.09
C THR A 344 -21.79 -0.67 -6.51
N THR A 345 -21.96 -1.43 -5.42
CA THR A 345 -20.89 -2.25 -4.84
C THR A 345 -20.38 -3.28 -5.84
N PHE A 346 -21.28 -3.99 -6.54
CA PHE A 346 -20.89 -4.94 -7.59
C PHE A 346 -20.08 -4.26 -8.71
N ALA A 347 -20.54 -3.10 -9.18
CA ALA A 347 -19.82 -2.33 -10.20
C ALA A 347 -18.42 -1.89 -9.73
N ARG A 348 -18.31 -1.45 -8.47
CA ARG A 348 -17.02 -1.11 -7.86
C ARG A 348 -16.11 -2.32 -7.73
N THR A 349 -16.61 -3.44 -7.21
CA THR A 349 -15.84 -4.68 -7.09
C THR A 349 -15.26 -5.12 -8.43
N PHE A 350 -16.06 -5.09 -9.50
CA PHE A 350 -15.59 -5.45 -10.84
C PHE A 350 -14.40 -4.59 -11.27
N GLY A 351 -14.49 -3.27 -11.10
CA GLY A 351 -13.40 -2.35 -11.43
C GLY A 351 -12.18 -2.49 -10.50
N GLN A 352 -12.40 -2.65 -9.19
CA GLN A 352 -11.34 -2.85 -8.19
C GLN A 352 -10.52 -4.11 -8.49
N VAL A 353 -11.19 -5.24 -8.76
CA VAL A 353 -10.55 -6.52 -9.06
C VAL A 353 -9.68 -6.40 -10.32
N HIS A 354 -10.21 -5.83 -11.41
CA HIS A 354 -9.42 -5.62 -12.63
C HIS A 354 -8.22 -4.72 -12.37
N TYR A 355 -8.41 -3.61 -11.66
CA TYR A 355 -7.34 -2.66 -11.40
C TYR A 355 -6.24 -3.25 -10.51
N LEU A 356 -6.59 -3.86 -9.37
CA LEU A 356 -5.62 -4.46 -8.45
C LEU A 356 -4.83 -5.59 -9.14
N ALA A 357 -5.52 -6.39 -9.96
CA ALA A 357 -4.85 -7.40 -10.77
C ALA A 357 -3.82 -6.78 -11.73
N SER A 358 -4.18 -5.67 -12.39
CA SER A 358 -3.32 -5.02 -13.40
C SER A 358 -2.04 -4.41 -12.83
N ILE A 359 -2.00 -4.16 -11.51
CA ILE A 359 -0.77 -3.71 -10.82
C ILE A 359 0.02 -4.88 -10.21
N GLY A 360 -0.39 -6.12 -10.47
CA GLY A 360 0.29 -7.35 -10.01
C GLY A 360 -0.13 -7.84 -8.63
N CYS A 361 -1.19 -7.28 -8.04
CA CYS A 361 -1.67 -7.67 -6.72
C CYS A 361 -2.60 -8.90 -6.78
N PRO A 362 -2.64 -9.76 -5.73
CA PRO A 362 -3.72 -10.71 -5.57
C PRO A 362 -5.03 -9.97 -5.27
N VAL A 363 -6.12 -10.50 -5.81
CA VAL A 363 -7.45 -9.87 -5.78
C VAL A 363 -8.38 -10.60 -4.82
N PRO A 364 -9.39 -9.92 -4.25
CA PRO A 364 -10.39 -10.55 -3.38
C PRO A 364 -11.22 -11.58 -4.15
N GLY A 365 -11.26 -12.82 -3.68
CA GLY A 365 -11.91 -13.96 -4.35
C GLY A 365 -11.00 -15.19 -4.35
N TYR A 366 -11.57 -16.39 -4.46
CA TYR A 366 -10.79 -17.63 -4.40
C TYR A 366 -10.21 -18.05 -5.76
N LYS A 367 -10.80 -17.58 -6.88
CA LYS A 367 -10.33 -17.89 -8.22
C LYS A 367 -10.82 -16.86 -9.24
N ALA A 368 -9.90 -16.20 -9.93
CA ALA A 368 -10.21 -15.17 -10.92
C ALA A 368 -9.49 -15.36 -12.26
N GLN A 369 -10.18 -15.04 -13.35
CA GLN A 369 -9.64 -14.80 -14.68
C GLN A 369 -10.16 -13.46 -15.18
N LEU A 370 -9.25 -12.58 -15.60
CA LEU A 370 -9.57 -11.20 -15.91
C LEU A 370 -9.03 -10.82 -17.29
N PHE A 371 -9.68 -9.86 -17.92
CA PHE A 371 -9.26 -9.36 -19.22
C PHE A 371 -8.17 -8.30 -19.03
N LEU A 372 -7.11 -8.37 -19.85
CA LEU A 372 -6.07 -7.35 -19.86
C LEU A 372 -6.58 -6.12 -20.62
N PHE A 373 -7.04 -5.13 -19.85
CA PHE A 373 -7.61 -3.91 -20.37
C PHE A 373 -6.54 -2.85 -20.68
N ASP A 374 -6.88 -1.90 -21.55
CA ASP A 374 -6.04 -0.73 -21.83
C ASP A 374 -6.42 0.51 -20.99
N ASN A 375 -7.69 0.65 -20.62
CA ASN A 375 -8.18 1.70 -19.73
C ASN A 375 -9.52 1.31 -19.05
N ILE A 376 -9.80 1.93 -17.90
CA ILE A 376 -11.09 1.85 -17.21
C ILE A 376 -11.77 3.22 -17.29
N PHE A 377 -12.98 3.24 -17.85
CA PHE A 377 -13.82 4.43 -17.89
C PHE A 377 -15.01 4.25 -16.96
N THR A 378 -15.25 5.24 -16.11
CA THR A 378 -16.37 5.25 -15.17
C THR A 378 -17.31 6.41 -15.45
N HIS A 379 -18.59 6.17 -15.25
CA HIS A 379 -19.59 7.22 -15.20
C HIS A 379 -20.57 6.92 -14.08
N PHE A 380 -20.41 7.62 -12.96
CA PHE A 380 -21.29 7.52 -11.81
C PHE A 380 -22.17 8.76 -11.72
N GLU A 381 -23.38 8.60 -11.16
CA GLU A 381 -24.23 9.73 -10.83
C GLU A 381 -23.48 10.71 -9.93
N ARG A 382 -23.52 12.00 -10.30
CA ARG A 382 -22.97 13.11 -9.51
C ARG A 382 -24.10 14.05 -9.10
N GLU A 383 -23.92 14.71 -7.96
CA GLU A 383 -24.79 15.82 -7.56
C GLU A 383 -24.59 17.01 -8.52
N GLU A 384 -25.64 17.80 -8.71
CA GLU A 384 -25.58 18.98 -9.57
C GLU A 384 -24.63 20.03 -8.99
N ASN A 385 -23.65 20.45 -9.79
CA ASN A 385 -22.82 21.60 -9.45
C ASN A 385 -23.57 22.88 -9.86
N VAL A 386 -24.11 23.59 -8.87
CA VAL A 386 -24.82 24.88 -9.06
C VAL A 386 -23.95 25.96 -9.73
N ASN A 387 -22.63 25.75 -9.77
CA ASN A 387 -21.66 26.67 -10.38
C ASN A 387 -21.35 26.37 -11.85
N GLU A 388 -21.84 25.26 -12.42
CA GLU A 388 -21.68 24.90 -13.83
C GLU A 388 -22.88 25.44 -14.63
N LEU A 389 -22.63 25.96 -15.84
CA LEU A 389 -23.63 26.65 -16.68
C LEU A 389 -24.53 25.70 -17.48
N HIS A 390 -24.25 24.40 -17.43
CA HIS A 390 -24.95 23.35 -18.17
C HIS A 390 -25.99 22.65 -17.29
N GLY A 391 -27.01 22.06 -17.92
CA GLY A 391 -27.99 21.23 -17.20
C GLY A 391 -27.44 19.82 -16.95
N LYS A 392 -27.89 19.15 -15.87
CA LYS A 392 -27.41 17.79 -15.49
C LYS A 392 -27.39 16.79 -16.65
N LEU A 393 -28.43 16.78 -17.50
CA LEU A 393 -28.49 15.89 -18.67
C LEU A 393 -27.42 16.24 -19.72
N GLU A 394 -27.16 17.53 -19.94
CA GLU A 394 -26.14 17.99 -20.89
C GLU A 394 -24.74 17.57 -20.43
N ASP A 395 -24.44 17.76 -19.14
CA ASP A 395 -23.17 17.32 -18.54
C ASP A 395 -23.00 15.79 -18.61
N GLU A 396 -24.06 15.03 -18.31
CA GLU A 396 -24.05 13.57 -18.46
C GLU A 396 -23.72 13.17 -19.91
N LEU A 397 -24.34 13.83 -20.89
CA LEU A 397 -24.10 13.55 -22.32
C LEU A 397 -22.67 13.91 -22.75
N ILE A 398 -22.13 15.04 -22.30
CA ILE A 398 -20.74 15.44 -22.59
C ILE A 398 -19.76 14.39 -22.04
N ARG A 399 -19.93 13.97 -20.79
CA ARG A 399 -19.04 12.95 -20.19
C ARG A 399 -19.14 11.61 -20.91
N ILE A 400 -20.34 11.19 -21.30
CA ILE A 400 -20.53 9.95 -22.07
C ILE A 400 -19.86 10.08 -23.45
N TYR A 401 -20.01 11.21 -24.12
CA TYR A 401 -19.34 11.49 -25.38
C TYR A 401 -17.82 11.39 -25.23
N ASP A 402 -17.24 12.00 -24.20
CA ASP A 402 -15.81 11.94 -23.93
C ASP A 402 -15.32 10.51 -23.70
N ILE A 403 -16.07 9.71 -22.94
CA ILE A 403 -15.77 8.28 -22.75
C ILE A 403 -15.82 7.55 -24.09
N LEU A 404 -16.93 7.66 -24.83
CA LEU A 404 -17.12 6.95 -26.10
C LEU A 404 -16.15 7.38 -27.21
N SER A 405 -15.55 8.57 -27.09
CA SER A 405 -14.51 9.07 -28.01
C SER A 405 -13.13 8.47 -27.76
N LYS A 406 -12.88 7.92 -26.57
CA LYS A 406 -11.56 7.42 -26.11
C LYS A 406 -11.51 5.90 -25.94
N VAL A 407 -12.65 5.24 -25.70
CA VAL A 407 -12.72 3.79 -25.52
C VAL A 407 -12.22 3.03 -26.75
N THR A 408 -11.49 1.95 -26.51
CA THR A 408 -11.07 0.98 -27.53
C THR A 408 -11.73 -0.36 -27.22
N SER A 409 -11.66 -1.35 -28.13
CA SER A 409 -12.18 -2.69 -27.83
C SER A 409 -11.57 -3.33 -26.58
N ASP A 410 -10.38 -2.89 -26.17
CA ASP A 410 -9.67 -3.42 -25.01
C ASP A 410 -10.00 -2.63 -23.71
N SER A 411 -10.93 -1.68 -23.76
CA SER A 411 -11.32 -0.90 -22.59
C SER A 411 -12.43 -1.56 -21.77
N ILE A 412 -12.46 -1.23 -20.48
CA ILE A 412 -13.57 -1.55 -19.56
C ILE A 412 -14.39 -0.29 -19.31
N VAL A 413 -15.72 -0.41 -19.37
CA VAL A 413 -16.65 0.69 -19.09
C VAL A 413 -17.56 0.34 -17.92
N ILE A 414 -17.69 1.23 -16.95
CA ILE A 414 -18.57 1.07 -15.79
C ILE A 414 -19.53 2.25 -15.73
N LEU A 415 -20.80 1.99 -16.00
CA LEU A 415 -21.88 2.98 -16.01
C LEU A 415 -22.78 2.72 -14.81
N ASN A 416 -22.94 3.70 -13.92
CA ASN A 416 -23.77 3.58 -12.73
C ASN A 416 -24.83 4.67 -12.67
N GLU A 417 -26.08 4.26 -12.92
CA GLU A 417 -27.29 5.08 -12.79
C GLU A 417 -27.24 6.36 -13.65
N ILE A 418 -26.98 6.18 -14.96
CA ILE A 418 -26.96 7.27 -15.94
C ILE A 418 -28.38 7.63 -16.40
N PHE A 419 -28.59 8.90 -16.79
CA PHE A 419 -29.86 9.43 -17.31
C PHE A 419 -31.04 9.37 -16.33
N THR A 420 -30.77 9.49 -15.02
CA THR A 420 -31.81 9.60 -13.99
C THR A 420 -32.55 10.95 -14.02
N SER A 421 -32.00 11.93 -14.75
CA SER A 421 -32.45 13.32 -14.83
C SER A 421 -33.48 13.62 -15.92
N THR A 422 -33.82 12.63 -16.77
CA THR A 422 -34.70 12.83 -17.95
C THR A 422 -35.94 11.92 -17.94
N THR A 423 -36.82 12.08 -18.94
CA THR A 423 -37.98 11.22 -19.07
C THR A 423 -37.56 9.78 -19.35
N LEU A 424 -38.31 8.80 -18.83
CA LEU A 424 -38.01 7.38 -19.05
C LEU A 424 -37.88 7.03 -20.54
N LYS A 425 -38.71 7.65 -21.39
CA LYS A 425 -38.69 7.44 -22.84
C LYS A 425 -37.36 7.89 -23.45
N ASP A 426 -36.87 9.06 -23.06
CA ASP A 426 -35.60 9.61 -23.55
C ASP A 426 -34.42 8.82 -22.98
N ALA A 427 -34.46 8.45 -21.71
CA ALA A 427 -33.45 7.62 -21.05
C ALA A 427 -33.29 6.26 -21.76
N ILE A 428 -34.40 5.60 -22.09
CA ILE A 428 -34.39 4.34 -22.86
C ILE A 428 -33.79 4.56 -24.25
N PHE A 429 -34.22 5.61 -24.96
CA PHE A 429 -33.73 5.91 -26.31
C PHE A 429 -32.22 6.14 -26.34
N LEU A 430 -31.70 6.99 -25.45
CA LEU A 430 -30.28 7.30 -25.34
C LEU A 430 -29.47 6.07 -24.89
N SER A 431 -29.96 5.33 -23.91
CA SER A 431 -29.28 4.12 -23.41
C SER A 431 -29.13 3.06 -24.50
N LYS A 432 -30.14 2.86 -25.35
CA LYS A 432 -30.04 1.94 -26.48
C LYS A 432 -28.95 2.34 -27.47
N LYS A 433 -28.81 3.64 -27.77
CA LYS A 433 -27.75 4.14 -28.66
C LYS A 433 -26.35 3.94 -28.09
N ILE A 434 -26.17 4.14 -26.79
CA ILE A 434 -24.89 3.85 -26.13
C ILE A 434 -24.63 2.34 -26.13
N MET A 435 -25.64 1.54 -25.83
CA MET A 435 -25.51 0.08 -25.82
C MET A 435 -25.15 -0.48 -27.19
N ASP A 436 -25.75 0.04 -28.28
CA ASP A 436 -25.37 -0.31 -29.65
C ASP A 436 -23.87 -0.08 -29.87
N ARG A 437 -23.34 1.07 -29.42
CA ARG A 437 -21.92 1.42 -29.56
C ARG A 437 -21.00 0.51 -28.73
N ILE A 438 -21.39 0.20 -27.49
CA ILE A 438 -20.66 -0.73 -26.61
C ILE A 438 -20.59 -2.13 -27.24
N ILE A 439 -21.71 -2.60 -27.81
CA ILE A 439 -21.81 -3.89 -28.49
C ILE A 439 -20.96 -3.93 -29.76
N GLU A 440 -21.01 -2.87 -30.57
CA GLU A 440 -20.25 -2.72 -31.82
C GLU A 440 -18.73 -2.77 -31.56
N LEU A 441 -18.27 -2.07 -30.52
CA LEU A 441 -16.86 -2.06 -30.10
C LEU A 441 -16.45 -3.33 -29.31
N ASP A 442 -17.40 -4.22 -29.03
CA ASP A 442 -17.22 -5.44 -28.24
C ASP A 442 -16.72 -5.20 -26.80
N LEU A 443 -17.00 -4.03 -26.21
CA LEU A 443 -16.48 -3.60 -24.92
C LEU A 443 -16.94 -4.49 -23.75
N LEU A 444 -16.07 -4.68 -22.75
CA LEU A 444 -16.50 -5.17 -21.45
C LEU A 444 -17.20 -4.04 -20.69
N CYS A 445 -18.40 -4.30 -20.19
CA CYS A 445 -19.20 -3.27 -19.53
C CYS A 445 -19.94 -3.78 -18.29
N VAL A 446 -19.96 -2.97 -17.23
CA VAL A 446 -20.93 -3.11 -16.14
C VAL A 446 -21.86 -1.91 -16.19
N TRP A 447 -23.15 -2.16 -16.31
CA TRP A 447 -24.17 -1.12 -16.38
C TRP A 447 -25.19 -1.32 -15.26
N VAL A 448 -25.12 -0.48 -14.23
CA VAL A 448 -26.13 -0.41 -13.17
C VAL A 448 -27.27 0.51 -13.62
N THR A 449 -28.49 -0.01 -13.68
CA THR A 449 -29.65 0.71 -14.23
C THR A 449 -30.97 0.21 -13.65
N PHE A 450 -32.00 1.06 -13.73
CA PHE A 450 -33.40 0.71 -13.45
C PHE A 450 -34.19 0.36 -14.72
N ILE A 451 -33.53 0.42 -15.89
CA ILE A 451 -34.16 0.16 -17.19
C ILE A 451 -34.04 -1.34 -17.50
N ASP A 452 -35.08 -2.10 -17.16
CA ASP A 452 -35.11 -3.55 -17.35
C ASP A 452 -34.99 -3.97 -18.82
N GLU A 453 -35.42 -3.13 -19.77
CA GLU A 453 -35.32 -3.43 -21.20
C GLU A 453 -33.88 -3.61 -21.68
N LEU A 454 -32.89 -3.03 -20.98
CA LEU A 454 -31.48 -3.18 -21.34
C LEU A 454 -30.95 -4.59 -21.01
N SER A 455 -31.55 -5.27 -20.04
CA SER A 455 -31.10 -6.58 -19.56
C SER A 455 -31.27 -7.72 -20.57
N THR A 456 -32.14 -7.51 -21.56
CA THR A 456 -32.46 -8.47 -22.63
C THR A 456 -32.15 -7.92 -24.02
N TYR A 457 -31.39 -6.83 -24.10
CA TYR A 457 -31.18 -6.09 -25.34
C TYR A 457 -30.40 -6.88 -26.40
N SER A 458 -29.47 -7.75 -26.00
CA SER A 458 -28.60 -8.50 -26.91
C SER A 458 -28.18 -9.85 -26.32
N GLU A 459 -27.71 -10.77 -27.17
CA GLU A 459 -27.01 -11.99 -26.70
C GLU A 459 -25.72 -11.67 -25.91
N LYS A 460 -25.19 -10.45 -26.04
CA LYS A 460 -24.02 -9.97 -25.28
C LYS A 460 -24.38 -9.46 -23.87
N THR A 461 -25.66 -9.25 -23.56
CA THR A 461 -26.11 -8.72 -22.26
C THR A 461 -26.49 -9.83 -21.30
N VAL A 462 -26.01 -9.72 -20.07
CA VAL A 462 -26.32 -10.64 -18.96
C VAL A 462 -27.00 -9.87 -17.84
N SER A 463 -28.23 -10.27 -17.53
CA SER A 463 -28.98 -9.74 -16.39
C SER A 463 -28.45 -10.31 -15.08
N VAL A 464 -28.10 -9.43 -14.15
CA VAL A 464 -27.77 -9.78 -12.77
C VAL A 464 -28.59 -8.90 -11.81
N VAL A 465 -29.15 -9.49 -10.77
CA VAL A 465 -30.13 -8.84 -9.89
C VAL A 465 -29.66 -8.93 -8.45
N SER A 466 -29.68 -7.79 -7.77
CA SER A 466 -29.48 -7.74 -6.31
C SER A 466 -30.69 -8.34 -5.57
N THR A 467 -30.44 -9.31 -4.68
CA THR A 467 -31.49 -10.05 -3.98
C THR A 467 -31.89 -9.44 -2.63
N VAL A 468 -33.14 -9.67 -2.26
CA VAL A 468 -33.71 -9.36 -0.95
C VAL A 468 -33.98 -10.65 -0.17
N VAL A 469 -34.18 -10.54 1.14
CA VAL A 469 -34.59 -11.70 1.94
C VAL A 469 -36.00 -12.11 1.51
N PRO A 470 -36.24 -13.38 1.11
CA PRO A 470 -37.55 -13.81 0.57
C PRO A 470 -38.73 -13.50 1.50
N ASP A 471 -38.56 -13.74 2.80
CA ASP A 471 -39.60 -13.53 3.82
C ASP A 471 -39.67 -12.08 4.32
N ASN A 472 -38.73 -11.23 3.92
CA ASN A 472 -38.72 -9.81 4.26
C ASN A 472 -38.07 -8.97 3.15
N PRO A 473 -38.83 -8.59 2.10
CA PRO A 473 -38.31 -7.84 0.97
C PRO A 473 -37.78 -6.44 1.31
N SER A 474 -37.97 -5.95 2.54
CA SER A 474 -37.38 -4.71 3.04
C SER A 474 -35.92 -4.87 3.50
N GLN A 475 -35.47 -6.11 3.74
CA GLN A 475 -34.10 -6.45 4.14
C GLN A 475 -33.29 -6.87 2.90
N ARG A 476 -32.11 -6.25 2.75
CA ARG A 476 -31.20 -6.50 1.63
C ARG A 476 -30.25 -7.64 1.98
N THR A 477 -30.03 -8.56 1.04
CA THR A 477 -29.03 -9.64 1.21
C THR A 477 -27.64 -9.24 0.73
N TYR A 478 -27.56 -8.19 -0.12
CA TYR A 478 -26.35 -7.76 -0.83
C TYR A 478 -25.73 -8.81 -1.76
N LYS A 479 -26.42 -9.93 -1.97
CA LYS A 479 -26.07 -10.93 -2.98
C LYS A 479 -26.59 -10.47 -4.35
N VAL A 480 -25.77 -10.62 -5.37
CA VAL A 480 -26.08 -10.34 -6.77
C VAL A 480 -26.06 -11.66 -7.50
N VAL A 481 -27.18 -12.02 -8.12
CA VAL A 481 -27.34 -13.32 -8.78
C VAL A 481 -27.74 -13.15 -10.23
N ARG A 482 -27.24 -14.03 -11.09
CA ARG A 482 -27.65 -14.07 -12.49
C ARG A 482 -29.10 -14.54 -12.58
N LYS A 483 -30.01 -13.63 -12.94
CA LYS A 483 -31.45 -13.85 -13.05
C LYS A 483 -32.03 -12.80 -14.01
N PRO A 484 -33.11 -13.10 -14.76
CA PRO A 484 -33.87 -12.06 -15.45
C PRO A 484 -34.31 -10.96 -14.47
N ALA A 485 -34.28 -9.70 -14.92
CA ALA A 485 -34.88 -8.61 -14.17
C ALA A 485 -36.35 -8.94 -13.88
N ASP A 486 -36.77 -8.79 -12.63
CA ASP A 486 -38.09 -9.23 -12.16
C ASP A 486 -39.15 -8.13 -12.22
N GLY A 487 -38.79 -6.90 -12.64
CA GLY A 487 -39.72 -5.78 -12.78
C GLY A 487 -40.43 -5.39 -11.47
N LEU A 488 -40.02 -5.99 -10.35
CA LEU A 488 -40.63 -5.77 -9.05
C LEU A 488 -40.23 -4.37 -8.59
N SER A 489 -41.17 -3.44 -8.72
CA SER A 489 -41.02 -2.11 -8.16
C SER A 489 -41.03 -2.19 -6.63
N TYR A 490 -39.84 -2.33 -6.05
CA TYR A 490 -39.62 -2.23 -4.61
C TYR A 490 -40.05 -0.87 -4.03
N ALA A 491 -40.41 0.10 -4.87
CA ALA A 491 -41.00 1.36 -4.45
C ALA A 491 -42.30 1.15 -3.66
N ILE A 492 -43.12 0.15 -4.03
CA ILE A 492 -44.37 -0.16 -3.29
C ILE A 492 -44.02 -0.70 -1.90
N THR A 493 -43.09 -1.65 -1.79
CA THR A 493 -42.63 -2.20 -0.51
C THR A 493 -41.98 -1.13 0.38
N ILE A 494 -41.25 -0.17 -0.21
CA ILE A 494 -40.68 0.96 0.51
C ILE A 494 -41.79 1.91 0.97
N ALA A 495 -42.75 2.22 0.10
CA ALA A 495 -43.91 3.05 0.46
C ALA A 495 -44.72 2.41 1.61
N GLU A 496 -44.90 1.09 1.60
CA GLU A 496 -45.51 0.33 2.69
C GLU A 496 -44.74 0.50 4.01
N LYS A 497 -43.40 0.34 3.98
CA LYS A 497 -42.54 0.53 5.16
C LYS A 497 -42.71 1.91 5.81
N TYR A 498 -42.83 2.96 5.00
CA TYR A 498 -43.02 4.34 5.49
C TYR A 498 -44.49 4.73 5.70
N LYS A 499 -45.42 3.79 5.54
CA LYS A 499 -46.87 4.02 5.63
C LYS A 499 -47.33 5.14 4.69
N LEU A 500 -46.88 5.07 3.44
CA LEU A 500 -47.20 5.97 2.34
C LEU A 500 -48.04 5.28 1.26
N THR A 501 -48.68 4.16 1.57
CA THR A 501 -49.69 3.59 0.68
C THR A 501 -50.92 4.48 0.64
N TYR A 502 -51.71 4.33 -0.42
CA TYR A 502 -52.95 5.10 -0.60
C TYR A 502 -53.85 5.09 0.65
N GLU A 503 -54.05 3.92 1.27
CA GLU A 503 -54.86 3.80 2.49
C GLU A 503 -54.26 4.56 3.68
N HIS A 504 -52.95 4.44 3.92
CA HIS A 504 -52.30 5.17 5.00
C HIS A 504 -52.29 6.69 4.78
N ILE A 505 -52.13 7.16 3.54
CA ILE A 505 -52.23 8.58 3.19
C ILE A 505 -53.65 9.08 3.41
N LYS A 506 -54.66 8.31 2.97
CA LYS A 506 -56.08 8.63 3.14
C LYS A 506 -56.50 8.70 4.60
N GLU A 507 -55.97 7.83 5.47
CA GLU A 507 -56.18 7.92 6.92
C GLU A 507 -55.57 9.19 7.53
N ARG A 508 -54.39 9.62 7.06
CA ARG A 508 -53.73 10.85 7.54
C ARG A 508 -54.44 12.13 7.08
N VAL A 509 -54.94 12.15 5.84
CA VAL A 509 -55.61 13.33 5.25
C VAL A 509 -57.07 13.48 5.75
N LYS A 510 -57.65 12.43 6.34
CA LYS A 510 -59.00 12.47 6.96
C LYS A 510 -59.03 12.96 8.42
N ARG A 511 -57.87 13.25 9.02
CA ARG A 511 -57.77 14.00 10.28
C ARG A 511 -57.55 15.48 9.97
#